data_AF-A0A960CFR1-F1
#
_entry.id   AF-A0A960CFR1-F1
#
_cell.length_a   1.000
_cell.length_b   1.000
_cell.length_c   1.000
_cell.angle_alpha   90.00
_cell.angle_beta   90.00
_cell.angle_gamma   90.00
#
_symmetry.space_group_name_H-M   'P 1'
#
loop_
_entity.id
_entity.type
_entity.pdbx_description
1 polymer ?
#
loop_
_entity_poly.entity_id
_entity_poly.type
_entity_poly.pdbx_seq_one_letter_code
_entity_poly.pdbx_strand_id
1 'polypeptide(L)'
;MPTKGEQPTKEFLYGKWGTDGDCELAIDLRPDGTSDGPFGNWTYTDGAISFVDAPDLKVHVTVLDDQTMESTNDEGKTTKMTRCP
;
A
#
# COMPACT_ATOMS: atom_id res chain seq x y z
N MET A 1 -10.48 12.61 -4.97
CA MET A 1 -9.50 12.31 -3.91
C MET A 1 -10.23 11.47 -2.88
N PRO A 2 -9.66 10.34 -2.42
CA PRO A 2 -10.32 9.53 -1.41
C PRO A 2 -10.52 10.34 -0.12
N THR A 3 -11.63 10.09 0.59
CA THR A 3 -11.93 10.79 1.83
C THR A 3 -11.16 10.12 2.96
N LYS A 4 -10.67 10.91 3.91
CA LYS A 4 -10.01 10.39 5.12
C LYS A 4 -10.92 9.36 5.81
N GLY A 5 -10.34 8.22 6.19
CA GLY A 5 -11.05 7.12 6.84
C GLY A 5 -11.71 6.13 5.87
N GLU A 6 -11.64 6.36 4.56
CA GLU A 6 -12.11 5.43 3.54
C GLU A 6 -10.98 4.53 3.02
N GLN A 7 -11.37 3.40 2.43
CA GLN A 7 -10.45 2.58 1.64
C GLN A 7 -10.00 3.39 0.41
N PRO A 8 -8.71 3.37 0.05
CA PRO A 8 -8.24 4.04 -1.16
C PRO A 8 -8.85 3.40 -2.41
N THR A 9 -8.96 4.16 -3.51
CA THR A 9 -9.16 3.53 -4.81
C THR A 9 -7.86 2.87 -5.26
N LYS A 10 -7.94 1.92 -6.20
CA LYS A 10 -6.73 1.31 -6.78
C LYS A 10 -5.82 2.37 -7.40
N GLU A 11 -6.38 3.40 -8.01
CA GLU A 11 -5.63 4.51 -8.63
C GLU A 11 -4.88 5.36 -7.61
N PHE A 12 -5.41 5.51 -6.40
CA PHE A 12 -4.73 6.23 -5.34
C PHE A 12 -3.44 5.52 -4.91
N LEU A 13 -3.47 4.18 -4.91
CA LEU A 13 -2.34 3.35 -4.52
C LEU A 13 -1.18 3.41 -5.51
N TYR A 14 -1.38 3.92 -6.73
CA TYR A 14 -0.29 3.97 -7.70
C TYR A 14 0.85 4.88 -7.24
N GLY A 15 2.08 4.39 -7.43
CA GLY A 15 3.33 5.06 -7.08
C GLY A 15 4.05 4.45 -5.89
N LYS A 16 5.07 5.16 -5.40
CA LYS A 16 5.97 4.68 -4.35
C LYS A 16 5.45 4.97 -2.96
N TRP A 17 5.44 3.93 -2.12
CA TRP A 17 5.03 4.01 -0.72
C TRP A 17 6.11 3.47 0.20
N GLY A 18 6.61 4.35 1.06
CA GLY A 18 7.50 4.04 2.16
C GLY A 18 6.74 3.78 3.46
N THR A 19 7.47 3.40 4.50
CA THR A 19 6.90 3.14 5.84
C THR A 19 7.40 4.19 6.83
N ASP A 20 6.48 4.84 7.54
CA ASP A 20 6.77 5.88 8.54
C ASP A 20 7.69 7.01 8.02
N GLY A 21 7.58 7.32 6.73
CA GLY A 21 8.39 8.34 6.04
C GLY A 21 9.74 7.84 5.52
N ASP A 22 10.10 6.57 5.80
CA ASP A 22 11.28 5.92 5.24
C ASP A 22 10.99 5.38 3.83
N CYS A 23 11.76 5.89 2.85
CA CYS A 23 11.66 5.53 1.45
C CYS A 23 12.75 4.57 0.97
N GLU A 24 13.69 4.14 1.81
CA GLU A 24 14.78 3.24 1.41
C GLU A 24 14.28 1.88 0.90
N LEU A 25 13.20 1.39 1.51
CA LEU A 25 12.53 0.13 1.16
C LEU A 25 11.11 0.36 0.61
N ALA A 26 10.89 1.51 -0.05
CA ALA A 26 9.59 1.83 -0.61
C ALA A 26 9.16 0.81 -1.68
N ILE A 27 7.87 0.51 -1.71
CA ILE A 27 7.26 -0.34 -2.74
C ILE A 27 6.61 0.57 -3.78
N ASP A 28 7.01 0.45 -5.04
CA ASP A 28 6.33 1.11 -6.16
C ASP A 28 5.17 0.24 -6.65
N LEU A 29 3.93 0.69 -6.50
CA LEU A 29 2.74 -0.04 -6.98
C LEU A 29 2.33 0.51 -8.35
N ARG A 30 2.57 -0.27 -9.41
CA ARG A 30 2.35 0.22 -10.79
C ARG A 30 0.95 -0.12 -11.33
N PRO A 31 0.40 0.70 -12.25
CA PRO A 31 -0.94 0.47 -12.82
C PRO A 31 -1.12 -0.87 -13.54
N ASP A 32 -0.03 -1.45 -14.05
CA ASP A 32 -0.03 -2.75 -14.72
C ASP A 32 -0.10 -3.95 -13.76
N GLY A 33 -0.10 -3.71 -12.44
CA GLY A 33 -0.12 -4.74 -11.42
C GLY A 33 1.26 -5.26 -11.01
N THR A 34 2.34 -4.69 -11.54
CA THR A 34 3.70 -4.98 -11.07
C THR A 34 4.08 -4.09 -9.90
N SER A 35 5.02 -4.55 -9.07
CA SER A 35 5.63 -3.72 -8.04
C SER A 35 7.16 -3.73 -8.07
N ASP A 36 7.79 -2.64 -7.63
CA ASP A 36 9.23 -2.61 -7.35
C ASP A 36 9.45 -3.01 -5.90
N GLY A 37 9.80 -4.27 -5.68
CA GLY A 37 9.91 -4.88 -4.36
C GLY A 37 10.11 -6.40 -4.48
N PRO A 38 10.34 -7.11 -3.36
CA PRO A 38 10.65 -8.54 -3.41
C PRO A 38 9.49 -9.43 -3.88
N PHE A 39 8.30 -8.86 -4.10
CA PHE A 39 7.06 -9.61 -4.32
C PHE A 39 6.48 -9.53 -5.74
N GLY A 40 7.15 -8.83 -6.66
CA GLY A 40 6.92 -8.85 -8.11
C GLY A 40 5.59 -8.26 -8.61
N ASN A 41 4.47 -8.86 -8.22
CA ASN A 41 3.12 -8.48 -8.65
C ASN A 41 2.22 -8.22 -7.44
N TRP A 42 1.30 -7.26 -7.58
CA TRP A 42 0.36 -6.88 -6.55
C TRP A 42 -1.08 -6.83 -7.07
N THR A 43 -2.01 -6.99 -6.15
CA THR A 43 -3.44 -6.85 -6.36
C THR A 43 -4.05 -6.03 -5.24
N TYR A 44 -5.24 -5.49 -5.48
CA TYR A 44 -5.98 -4.72 -4.51
C TYR A 44 -7.45 -5.09 -4.54
N THR A 45 -7.95 -5.62 -3.43
CA THR A 45 -9.31 -6.12 -3.28
C THR A 45 -9.77 -5.83 -1.85
N ASP A 46 -11.00 -5.33 -1.68
CA ASP A 46 -11.65 -5.11 -0.38
C ASP A 46 -10.80 -4.33 0.64
N GLY A 47 -10.03 -3.33 0.20
CA GLY A 47 -9.19 -2.54 1.09
C GLY A 47 -7.81 -3.13 1.36
N ALA A 48 -7.49 -4.30 0.83
CA ALA A 48 -6.22 -4.99 1.09
C ALA A 48 -5.33 -5.05 -0.15
N ILE A 49 -4.07 -4.67 0.02
CA ILE A 49 -2.99 -4.96 -0.92
C ILE A 49 -2.52 -6.38 -0.66
N SER A 50 -2.38 -7.18 -1.71
CA SER A 50 -1.88 -8.56 -1.65
C SER A 50 -0.84 -8.77 -2.73
N PHE A 51 0.14 -9.64 -2.48
CA PHE A 51 1.22 -9.91 -3.42
C PHE A 51 1.20 -11.36 -3.91
N VAL A 52 1.52 -11.58 -5.18
CA VAL A 52 1.46 -12.92 -5.80
C VAL A 52 2.49 -13.87 -5.20
N ASP A 53 3.71 -13.38 -4.97
CA ASP A 53 4.82 -14.17 -4.44
C ASP A 53 4.81 -14.27 -2.91
N ALA A 54 3.88 -13.59 -2.24
CA ALA A 54 3.64 -13.65 -0.79
C ALA A 54 2.13 -13.59 -0.50
N PRO A 55 1.37 -14.65 -0.83
CA PRO A 55 -0.10 -14.63 -0.76
C PRO A 55 -0.65 -14.50 0.68
N ASP A 56 0.17 -14.87 1.68
CA ASP A 56 -0.16 -14.72 3.09
C ASP A 56 0.08 -13.29 3.61
N LEU A 57 0.78 -12.44 2.84
CA LEU A 57 1.00 -11.04 3.18
C LEU A 57 -0.16 -10.19 2.66
N LYS A 58 -1.09 -9.86 3.56
CA LYS A 58 -2.14 -8.88 3.31
C LYS A 58 -1.89 -7.61 4.09
N VAL A 59 -2.07 -6.48 3.41
CA VAL A 59 -1.91 -5.15 3.98
C VAL A 59 -3.21 -4.38 3.78
N HIS A 60 -4.00 -4.30 4.84
CA HIS A 60 -5.23 -3.49 4.86
C HIS A 60 -4.87 -2.02 4.96
N VAL A 61 -5.39 -1.21 4.05
CA VAL A 61 -5.04 0.22 3.95
C VAL A 61 -6.25 1.12 4.08
N THR A 62 -6.09 2.22 4.81
CA THR A 62 -7.08 3.27 5.00
C THR A 62 -6.45 4.63 4.77
N VAL A 63 -7.11 5.49 4.00
CA VAL A 63 -6.57 6.82 3.66
C VAL A 63 -6.58 7.74 4.88
N LEU A 64 -5.45 8.38 5.15
CA LEU A 64 -5.32 9.41 6.18
C LEU A 64 -5.38 10.82 5.57
N ASP A 65 -4.63 11.03 4.49
CA ASP A 65 -4.60 12.24 3.67
C ASP A 65 -4.10 11.91 2.24
N ASP A 66 -3.79 12.93 1.44
CA ASP A 66 -3.38 12.77 0.04
C ASP A 66 -1.99 12.14 -0.15
N GLN A 67 -1.17 12.11 0.90
CA GLN A 67 0.20 11.58 0.89
C GLN A 67 0.38 10.38 1.83
N THR A 68 -0.63 10.02 2.62
CA THR A 68 -0.45 9.04 3.68
C THR A 68 -1.66 8.13 3.89
N MET A 69 -1.36 6.89 4.28
CA MET A 69 -2.34 5.87 4.64
C MET A 69 -1.92 5.19 5.94
N GLU A 70 -2.90 4.71 6.68
CA GLU A 70 -2.68 3.71 7.71
C GLU A 70 -2.69 2.35 7.04
N SER A 71 -1.72 1.49 7.39
CA SER A 71 -1.63 0.12 6.92
C SER A 71 -1.62 -0.84 8.10
N THR A 72 -2.41 -1.89 8.05
CA THR A 72 -2.46 -2.94 9.08
C THR A 72 -2.27 -4.31 8.43
N ASN A 73 -1.38 -5.13 8.97
CA ASN A 73 -1.20 -6.51 8.52
C ASN A 73 -2.13 -7.48 9.28
N ASP A 74 -2.18 -8.74 8.85
CA ASP A 74 -3.03 -9.77 9.48
C ASP A 74 -2.64 -10.12 10.93
N GLU A 75 -1.46 -9.69 11.39
CA GLU A 75 -1.03 -9.81 12.79
C GLU A 75 -1.54 -8.64 13.66
N GLY A 76 -2.26 -7.69 13.07
CA GLY A 76 -2.76 -6.48 13.74
C GLY A 76 -1.70 -5.40 13.97
N LYS A 77 -0.51 -5.53 13.36
CA LYS A 77 0.51 -4.49 13.41
C LYS A 77 0.13 -3.37 12.44
N THR A 78 0.04 -2.16 12.97
CA THR A 78 -0.25 -0.96 12.21
C THR A 78 1.01 -0.12 11.98
N THR A 79 1.17 0.40 10.78
CA THR A 79 2.22 1.34 10.36
C THR A 79 1.64 2.43 9.47
N LYS A 80 2.37 3.54 9.27
CA LYS A 80 1.94 4.59 8.34
C LYS A 80 2.63 4.41 6.99
N MET A 81 1.87 4.21 5.92
CA MET A 81 2.40 4.30 4.57
C MET A 81 2.48 5.77 4.14
N THR A 82 3.64 6.19 3.64
CA THR A 82 3.90 7.57 3.21
C THR A 82 4.36 7.58 1.77
N ARG A 83 3.84 8.51 0.98
CA ARG A 83 4.21 8.63 -0.43
C ARG A 83 5.67 9.09 -0.56
N CYS A 84 6.41 8.42 -1.43
CA CYS A 84 7.81 8.72 -1.72
C CYS A 84 7.97 9.40 -3.08
N PRO A 85 8.99 10.27 -3.24
CA PRO A 85 9.29 10.93 -4.50
C PRO A 85 9.79 9.99 -5.60
#